data_AF-A0A6P0U8C5-F1
#
_entry.id   AF-A0A6P0U8C5-F1
#
_cell.length_a   1.000
_cell.length_b   1.000
_cell.length_c   1.000
_cell.angle_alpha   90.00
_cell.angle_beta   90.00
_cell.angle_gamma   90.00
#
_symmetry.space_group_name_H-M   'P 1'
#
loop_
_entity.id
_entity.type
_entity.pdbx_description
1 polymer ?
#
loop_
_entity_poly.entity_id
_entity_poly.type
_entity_poly.pdbx_seq_one_letter_code
_entity_poly.pdbx_strand_id
1 'polypeptide(L)'
;PDLAIEVVITSGGINALEVYQGLGVSEVWFWQNGSFSIYYLNKGKYEQAVRSNLLPLLDIELLASYVESDEPFDAVLEFRQQIRESFSV
;
A
#
# COMPACT_ATOMS: atom_id res chain seq x y z
N PRO A 1 11.72 -4.93 -7.68
CA PRO A 1 10.83 -3.75 -7.59
C PRO A 1 11.03 -3.13 -6.21
N ASP A 2 10.84 -1.81 -6.08
CA ASP A 2 10.98 -1.15 -4.77
C ASP A 2 9.72 -1.35 -3.91
N LEU A 3 8.53 -1.31 -4.53
CA LEU A 3 7.23 -1.52 -3.90
C LEU A 3 6.48 -2.69 -4.55
N ALA A 4 5.81 -3.51 -3.74
CA ALA A 4 4.79 -4.46 -4.17
C ALA A 4 3.48 -4.23 -3.40
N ILE A 5 2.33 -4.50 -4.04
CA ILE A 5 1.01 -4.45 -3.41
C ILE A 5 0.34 -5.81 -3.59
N GLU A 6 -0.03 -6.44 -2.49
CA GLU A 6 -0.72 -7.73 -2.43
C GLU A 6 -2.18 -7.51 -2.02
N VAL A 7 -3.13 -8.01 -2.82
CA VAL A 7 -4.57 -7.89 -2.57
C VAL A 7 -5.09 -9.20 -1.98
N VAL A 8 -5.46 -9.19 -0.71
CA VAL A 8 -5.86 -10.41 0.03
C VAL A 8 -7.38 -10.55 0.03
N ILE A 9 -7.90 -11.40 -0.86
CA ILE A 9 -9.35 -11.66 -1.00
C ILE A 9 -9.80 -12.84 -0.13
N THR A 10 -8.97 -13.87 0.04
CA THR A 10 -9.27 -15.07 0.83
C THR A 10 -8.19 -15.30 1.87
N SER A 11 -8.58 -15.61 3.12
CA SER A 11 -7.62 -15.94 4.17
C SER A 11 -7.06 -17.36 3.96
N GLY A 12 -5.73 -17.47 3.83
CA GLY A 12 -5.00 -18.73 3.68
C GLY A 12 -4.17 -18.78 2.40
N GLY A 13 -2.84 -18.81 2.53
CA GLY A 13 -1.90 -18.81 1.41
C GLY A 13 -0.45 -19.00 1.85
N ILE A 14 0.47 -19.00 0.88
CA ILE A 14 1.92 -18.97 1.09
C ILE A 14 2.27 -17.71 1.89
N ASN A 15 3.31 -17.77 2.74
CA ASN A 15 3.82 -16.58 3.43
C ASN A 15 4.40 -15.60 2.40
N ALA A 16 3.57 -14.70 1.87
CA ALA A 16 3.93 -13.78 0.80
C ALA A 16 5.17 -12.94 1.16
N LEU A 17 5.32 -12.57 2.44
CA LEU A 17 6.49 -11.87 2.93
C LEU A 17 7.79 -12.68 2.75
N GLU A 18 7.78 -14.00 2.89
CA GLU A 18 8.98 -14.82 2.63
C GLU A 18 9.38 -14.80 1.15
N VAL A 19 8.39 -14.84 0.25
CA VAL A 19 8.63 -14.74 -1.20
C VAL A 19 9.24 -13.38 -1.54
N TYR A 20 8.63 -12.28 -1.08
CA TYR A 20 9.14 -10.94 -1.33
C TYR A 20 10.49 -10.67 -0.67
N GLN A 21 10.76 -11.29 0.49
CA GLN A 21 12.05 -11.23 1.16
C GLN A 21 13.13 -11.89 0.30
N GLY A 22 12.86 -13.07 -0.26
CA GLY A 22 13.76 -13.76 -1.19
C GLY A 22 14.03 -12.96 -2.47
N LEU A 23 13.08 -12.12 -2.89
CA LEU A 23 13.21 -11.21 -4.03
C LEU A 23 13.83 -9.85 -3.66
N GLY A 24 14.03 -9.57 -2.38
CA GLY A 24 14.61 -8.31 -1.89
C GLY A 24 13.73 -7.08 -2.12
N VAL A 25 12.40 -7.21 -2.08
CA VAL A 25 11.48 -6.07 -2.27
C VAL A 25 11.53 -5.15 -1.04
N SER A 26 11.82 -3.87 -1.25
CA SER A 26 12.05 -2.92 -0.16
C SER A 26 10.80 -2.66 0.69
N GLU A 27 9.63 -2.61 0.07
CA GLU A 27 8.35 -2.34 0.73
C GLU A 27 7.21 -3.18 0.12
N VAL A 28 6.33 -3.73 0.96
CA VAL A 28 5.18 -4.54 0.54
C VAL A 28 3.94 -4.04 1.27
N TRP A 29 2.87 -3.74 0.53
CA TRP A 29 1.58 -3.36 1.10
C TRP A 29 0.59 -4.50 0.93
N PHE A 30 -0.19 -4.78 1.96
CA PHE A 30 -1.32 -5.70 1.89
C PHE A 30 -2.61 -4.90 1.94
N TRP A 31 -3.44 -5.03 0.91
CA TRP A 31 -4.83 -4.59 0.95
C TRP A 31 -5.70 -5.73 1.46
N GLN A 32 -6.35 -5.53 2.60
CA GLN A 32 -7.27 -6.51 3.16
C GLN A 32 -8.38 -5.82 3.95
N ASN A 33 -9.63 -6.24 3.71
CA ASN A 33 -10.81 -5.77 4.43
C ASN A 33 -10.90 -4.22 4.52
N GLY A 34 -10.73 -3.53 3.39
CA GLY A 34 -10.82 -2.06 3.37
C GLY A 34 -9.62 -1.30 3.94
N SER A 35 -8.49 -1.96 4.24
CA SER A 35 -7.34 -1.33 4.89
C SER A 35 -6.00 -1.79 4.33
N PHE A 36 -4.98 -0.92 4.44
CA PHE A 36 -3.61 -1.23 4.10
C PHE A 36 -2.78 -1.63 5.33
N SER A 37 -1.98 -2.68 5.20
CA SER A 37 -0.86 -2.97 6.11
C SER A 37 0.45 -2.84 5.36
N ILE A 38 1.35 -1.97 5.84
CA ILE A 38 2.63 -1.68 5.20
C ILE A 38 3.74 -2.45 5.91
N TYR A 39 4.61 -3.11 5.13
CA TYR A 39 5.81 -3.77 5.61
C TYR A 39 7.04 -3.28 4.84
N TYR A 40 8.15 -3.03 5.53
CA TYR A 40 9.41 -2.67 4.89
C TYR A 40 10.52 -3.65 5.28
N LEU A 41 11.43 -3.91 4.34
CA LEU A 41 12.52 -4.86 4.51
C LEU A 41 13.68 -4.19 5.25
N ASN A 42 13.87 -4.53 6.52
CA ASN A 42 14.97 -4.04 7.35
C ASN A 42 15.94 -5.18 7.68
N LYS A 43 17.21 -5.06 7.28
CA LYS A 43 18.27 -6.05 7.59
C LYS A 43 17.84 -7.51 7.29
N GLY A 44 17.11 -7.71 6.20
CA GLY A 44 16.66 -9.03 5.75
C GLY A 44 15.41 -9.56 6.44
N LYS A 45 14.66 -8.74 7.19
CA LYS A 45 13.36 -9.10 7.78
C LYS A 45 12.34 -7.99 7.55
N TYR A 46 11.10 -8.37 7.33
CA TYR A 46 10.01 -7.40 7.25
C TYR A 46 9.58 -6.91 8.63
N GLU A 47 9.37 -5.61 8.74
CA GLU A 47 8.79 -4.94 9.89
C GLU A 47 7.56 -4.15 9.43
N GLN A 48 6.50 -4.14 10.25
CA GLN A 48 5.30 -3.36 9.95
C GLN A 48 5.58 -1.87 10.18
N ALA A 49 5.10 -1.02 9.28
CA ALA A 49 5.18 0.43 9.38
C ALA A 49 3.80 1.08 9.38
N VAL A 50 3.71 2.24 10.02
CA VAL A 50 2.49 3.07 10.06
C VAL A 50 2.36 3.92 8.79
N ARG A 51 3.46 4.18 8.09
CA ARG A 51 3.52 4.98 6.87
C ARG A 51 4.50 4.36 5.88
N SER A 52 4.36 4.71 4.60
CA SER A 52 5.32 4.30 3.58
C SER A 52 6.67 4.98 3.76
N ASN A 53 7.77 4.24 3.56
CA ASN A 53 9.11 4.81 3.50
C ASN A 53 9.42 5.32 2.08
N LEU A 54 8.87 4.68 1.06
CA LEU A 54 9.01 5.08 -0.35
C LEU A 54 8.13 6.29 -0.72
N LEU A 55 6.96 6.40 -0.10
CA LEU A 55 5.96 7.45 -0.34
C LEU A 55 5.57 8.13 0.99
N PRO A 56 6.50 8.81 1.68
CA PRO A 56 6.29 9.30 3.05
C PRO A 56 5.24 10.41 3.18
N LEU A 57 4.85 11.00 2.05
CA LEU A 57 3.83 12.06 1.97
C LEU A 57 2.46 11.54 1.52
N LEU A 58 2.37 10.25 1.17
CA LEU A 58 1.10 9.65 0.84
C LEU A 58 0.32 9.37 2.12
N ASP A 59 -0.88 9.94 2.21
CA ASP A 59 -1.87 9.53 3.20
C ASP A 59 -2.48 8.19 2.76
N ILE A 60 -2.12 7.12 3.48
CA ILE A 60 -2.55 5.77 3.15
C ILE A 60 -4.03 5.53 3.45
N GLU A 61 -4.58 6.23 4.45
CA GLU A 61 -6.00 6.14 4.81
C GLU A 61 -6.85 6.87 3.77
N LEU A 62 -6.35 8.00 3.25
CA LEU A 62 -6.96 8.66 2.10
C LEU A 62 -6.94 7.75 0.88
N LEU A 63 -5.83 7.07 0.58
CA LEU A 63 -5.80 6.11 -0.53
C LEU A 63 -6.85 5.00 -0.32
N ALA A 64 -6.92 4.43 0.89
CA ALA A 64 -7.85 3.36 1.24
C ALA A 64 -9.31 3.73 0.96
N SER A 65 -9.71 4.97 1.23
CA SER A 65 -11.10 5.41 1.03
C SER A 65 -11.54 5.44 -0.45
N TYR A 66 -10.59 5.41 -1.40
CA TYR A 66 -10.86 5.40 -2.83
C TYR A 66 -10.74 4.01 -3.50
N VAL A 67 -10.22 2.99 -2.80
CA VAL A 67 -9.93 1.68 -3.43
C VAL A 67 -11.19 0.90 -3.78
N GLU A 68 -12.19 0.88 -2.91
CA GLU A 68 -13.43 0.09 -3.07
C GLU A 68 -14.60 0.93 -3.62
N SER A 69 -14.32 1.89 -4.51
CA SER A 69 -15.36 2.72 -5.12
C SER A 69 -16.19 1.95 -6.16
N ASP A 70 -17.51 2.14 -6.14
CA ASP A 70 -18.43 1.68 -7.19
C ASP A 70 -18.24 2.41 -8.53
N GLU A 71 -17.58 3.59 -8.49
CA GLU A 71 -17.22 4.40 -9.67
C GLU A 71 -15.68 4.58 -9.71
N PRO A 72 -14.91 3.59 -10.21
CA PRO A 72 -13.45 3.60 -10.12
C PRO A 72 -12.78 4.73 -10.91
N PHE A 73 -13.39 5.15 -12.03
CA PHE A 73 -12.84 6.23 -12.85
C PHE A 73 -12.88 7.57 -12.11
N ASP A 74 -14.01 7.89 -11.50
CA ASP A 74 -14.20 9.11 -10.73
C ASP A 74 -13.33 9.10 -9.47
N ALA A 75 -13.24 7.96 -8.77
CA ALA A 75 -12.35 7.80 -7.62
C ALA A 75 -10.89 8.12 -7.93
N VAL A 76 -10.37 7.67 -9.08
CA VAL A 76 -9.01 8.00 -9.51
C VAL A 76 -8.85 9.50 -9.78
N LEU A 77 -9.83 10.14 -10.40
CA LEU A 77 -9.78 11.59 -10.67
C LEU A 77 -9.79 12.41 -9.38
N GLU A 78 -10.72 12.10 -8.48
CA GLU A 78 -10.88 12.78 -7.19
C GLU A 78 -9.65 12.58 -6.30
N PHE A 79 -9.14 11.35 -6.18
CA PHE A 79 -7.93 11.08 -5.42
C PHE A 79 -6.72 11.87 -5.93
N ARG A 80 -6.54 11.94 -7.25
CA ARG A 80 -5.46 12.73 -7.87
C ARG A 80 -5.61 14.22 -7.60
N GLN A 81 -6.85 14.72 -7.56
CA GLN A 81 -7.12 16.11 -7.20
C GLN A 81 -6.77 16.37 -5.73
N GLN A 82 -7.24 15.52 -4.82
CA GLN A 82 -6.97 15.64 -3.37
C GLN A 82 -5.48 15.62 -3.06
N ILE A 83 -4.73 14.73 -3.71
CA ILE A 83 -3.27 14.70 -3.63
C ILE A 83 -2.68 16.04 -4.06
N ARG A 84 -3.07 16.58 -5.22
CA ARG A 84 -2.51 17.85 -5.72
C ARG A 84 -2.76 19.01 -4.76
N GLU A 85 -3.96 19.09 -4.19
CA GLU A 85 -4.32 20.13 -3.21
C GLU A 85 -3.51 19.98 -1.92
N SER A 86 -3.31 18.75 -1.44
CA SER A 86 -2.49 18.44 -0.26
C SER A 86 -1.01 18.81 -0.42
N PHE A 87 -0.49 18.81 -1.66
CA PHE A 87 0.89 19.19 -2.00
C PHE A 87 1.07 20.67 -2.38
N SER A 88 -0.01 21.45 -2.47
CA SER A 88 0.03 22.86 -2.89
C SER A 88 0.11 23.85 -1.73
N VAL A 89 0.42 23.36 -0.52
CA VAL A 89 0.59 24.15 0.72
C VAL A 89 2.06 24.35 1.04
#